data_AF-A0A7K4LZZ9-F1
#
_entry.id   AF-A0A7K4LZZ9-F1
#
_cell.length_a   1.000
_cell.length_b   1.000
_cell.length_c   1.000
_cell.angle_alpha   90.00
_cell.angle_beta   90.00
_cell.angle_gamma   90.00
#
_symmetry.space_group_name_H-M   'P 1'
#
loop_
_entity.id
_entity.type
_entity.pdbx_description
1 polymer ?
#
loop_
_entity_poly.entity_id
_entity_poly.type
_entity_poly.pdbx_seq_one_letter_code
_entity_poly.pdbx_strand_id
1 'polypeptide(L)'
;SMIGADFCAGAVLVSIGAVLGQGNPLQLLLLSLLEVPMFSANEYVLLHVLGVSDNGGSLTVHTFGAYFGLTLSRFLRRHRADKREQRQDTGDSPDILTAVGTVCLWIFWPGFVSAAAVPAGVEPWAELNTYLAMAASTLATFVVSPLLREEGTPSMSQVQDATVAGAVAMGMAGEMLLAPFGTLVAGFLAGLIPLLSSRFLAPILCQKLSIQDARSIHGVHGVPGILGTLLGTLLTALATADAYGDR
;
A
#
# COMPACT_ATOMS: atom_id res chain seq x y z
N SER A 1 -2.47 -4.83 -21.06
CA SER A 1 -3.17 -3.57 -21.43
C SER A 1 -2.38 -2.39 -20.88
N MET A 2 -2.71 -1.14 -21.21
CA MET A 2 -2.06 0.02 -20.55
C MET A 2 -2.35 0.04 -19.05
N ILE A 3 -3.58 -0.28 -18.64
CA ILE A 3 -3.98 -0.39 -17.22
C ILE A 3 -3.08 -1.38 -16.49
N GLY A 4 -2.91 -2.61 -16.98
CA GLY A 4 -2.03 -3.58 -16.32
C GLY A 4 -0.56 -3.14 -16.24
N ALA A 5 -0.08 -2.35 -17.21
CA ALA A 5 1.27 -1.77 -17.14
C ALA A 5 1.39 -0.73 -16.01
N ASP A 6 0.34 0.07 -15.77
CA ASP A 6 0.30 1.03 -14.65
C ASP A 6 0.22 0.32 -13.28
N PHE A 7 -0.49 -0.80 -13.18
CA PHE A 7 -0.47 -1.66 -11.97
C PHE A 7 0.94 -2.19 -11.69
N CYS A 8 1.62 -2.72 -12.71
CA CYS A 8 3.01 -3.16 -12.61
C CYS A 8 3.94 -2.01 -12.20
N ALA A 9 3.77 -0.83 -12.79
CA ALA A 9 4.55 0.36 -12.42
C ALA A 9 4.28 0.78 -10.97
N GLY A 10 3.03 0.68 -10.51
CA GLY A 10 2.65 0.90 -9.12
C GLY A 10 3.39 -0.02 -8.15
N ALA A 11 3.47 -1.32 -8.45
CA ALA A 11 4.20 -2.29 -7.64
C ALA A 11 5.69 -1.94 -7.55
N VAL A 12 6.30 -1.60 -8.69
CA VAL A 12 7.69 -1.15 -8.76
C VAL A 12 7.94 0.12 -7.95
N LEU A 13 7.02 1.09 -7.98
CA LEU A 13 7.12 2.31 -7.20
C LEU A 13 7.04 2.04 -5.69
N VAL A 14 6.17 1.10 -5.26
CA VAL A 14 6.11 0.63 -3.86
C VAL A 14 7.45 0.01 -3.46
N SER A 15 8.02 -0.85 -4.30
CA SER A 15 9.33 -1.48 -4.06
C SER A 15 10.47 -0.46 -3.97
N ILE A 16 10.51 0.50 -4.89
CA ILE A 16 11.49 1.61 -4.87
C ILE A 16 11.38 2.40 -3.57
N GLY A 17 10.17 2.66 -3.09
CA GLY A 17 9.93 3.36 -1.82
C GLY A 17 10.64 2.71 -0.64
N ALA A 18 10.80 1.37 -0.64
CA ALA A 18 11.46 0.64 0.45
C ALA A 18 12.99 0.79 0.41
N VAL A 19 13.56 1.06 -0.76
CA VAL A 19 15.01 1.16 -1.01
C VAL A 19 15.48 2.56 -1.40
N LEU A 20 14.61 3.56 -1.26
CA LEU A 20 14.93 4.94 -1.57
C LEU A 20 16.13 5.41 -0.73
N GLY A 21 17.13 6.02 -1.38
CA GLY A 21 18.41 6.41 -0.75
C GLY A 21 19.39 5.27 -0.48
N GLN A 22 19.02 4.01 -0.77
CA GLN A 22 19.85 2.82 -0.54
C GLN A 22 20.52 2.25 -1.79
N GLY A 23 20.19 2.76 -2.97
CA GLY A 23 20.80 2.39 -4.25
C GLY A 23 21.13 3.61 -5.11
N ASN A 24 22.06 3.46 -6.05
CA ASN A 24 22.25 4.47 -7.09
C ASN A 24 21.14 4.34 -8.17
N PRO A 25 20.91 5.36 -9.02
CA PRO A 25 19.84 5.33 -10.01
C PRO A 25 19.90 4.13 -10.96
N LEU A 26 21.10 3.68 -11.34
CA LEU A 26 21.28 2.51 -12.21
C LEU A 26 20.86 1.22 -11.51
N GLN A 27 21.20 1.06 -10.22
CA GLN A 27 20.76 -0.08 -9.42
C GLN A 27 19.23 -0.11 -9.33
N LEU A 28 18.60 1.02 -9.04
CA LEU A 28 17.14 1.11 -8.98
C LEU A 28 16.50 0.75 -10.33
N LEU A 29 17.05 1.24 -11.45
CA LEU A 29 16.58 0.89 -12.79
C LEU A 29 16.68 -0.61 -13.08
N LEU A 30 17.81 -1.24 -12.74
CA LEU A 30 18.01 -2.68 -12.93
C LEU A 30 17.06 -3.51 -12.07
N LEU A 31 16.78 -3.05 -10.84
CA LEU A 31 15.84 -3.69 -9.94
C LEU A 31 14.42 -3.60 -10.47
N SER A 32 14.01 -2.44 -10.99
CA SER A 32 12.73 -2.26 -11.67
C SER A 32 12.60 -3.20 -12.88
N LEU A 33 13.65 -3.32 -13.70
CA LEU A 33 13.65 -4.25 -14.86
C LEU A 33 13.50 -5.71 -14.45
N LEU A 34 14.06 -6.10 -13.30
CA LEU A 34 13.95 -7.46 -12.76
C LEU A 34 12.58 -7.72 -12.11
N GLU A 35 12.00 -6.70 -11.48
CA GLU A 35 10.72 -6.81 -10.78
C GLU A 35 9.55 -7.00 -11.75
N VAL A 36 9.55 -6.33 -12.91
CA VAL A 36 8.49 -6.43 -13.93
C VAL A 36 8.15 -7.88 -14.31
N PRO A 37 9.09 -8.76 -14.74
CA PRO A 37 8.74 -10.14 -15.09
C PRO A 37 8.27 -10.96 -13.87
N MET A 38 8.75 -10.65 -12.67
CA MET A 38 8.28 -11.33 -11.44
C MET A 38 6.86 -10.91 -11.09
N PHE A 39 6.54 -9.61 -11.21
CA PHE A 39 5.19 -9.08 -11.06
C PHE A 39 4.25 -9.74 -12.06
N SER A 40 4.60 -9.75 -13.36
CA SER A 40 3.75 -10.34 -14.40
C SER A 40 3.51 -11.84 -14.19
N ALA A 41 4.52 -12.58 -13.74
CA ALA A 41 4.36 -14.00 -13.40
C ALA A 41 3.44 -14.19 -12.18
N ASN A 42 3.62 -13.39 -11.12
CA ASN A 42 2.80 -13.42 -9.92
C ASN A 42 1.33 -13.07 -10.22
N GLU A 43 1.10 -11.99 -10.97
CA GLU A 43 -0.22 -11.55 -11.41
C GLU A 43 -0.92 -12.62 -12.27
N TYR A 44 -0.20 -13.22 -13.22
CA TYR A 44 -0.76 -14.30 -14.04
C TYR A 44 -1.20 -15.50 -13.20
N VAL A 45 -0.36 -15.96 -12.26
CA VAL A 45 -0.70 -17.07 -11.38
C VAL A 45 -1.92 -16.73 -10.52
N LEU A 46 -1.95 -15.56 -9.89
CA LEU A 46 -3.04 -15.16 -9.00
C LEU A 46 -4.37 -15.00 -9.74
N LEU A 47 -4.38 -14.20 -10.80
CA LEU A 47 -5.62 -13.81 -11.48
C LEU A 47 -6.13 -14.90 -12.43
N HIS A 48 -5.24 -15.60 -13.14
CA HIS A 48 -5.65 -16.53 -14.21
C HIS A 48 -5.59 -18.01 -13.79
N VAL A 49 -4.63 -18.40 -12.96
CA VAL A 49 -4.49 -19.80 -12.53
C VAL A 49 -5.30 -20.08 -11.27
N LEU A 50 -5.26 -19.16 -10.29
CA LEU A 50 -5.96 -19.30 -9.01
C LEU A 50 -7.33 -18.63 -9.00
N GLY A 51 -7.65 -17.78 -9.97
CA GLY A 51 -8.94 -17.09 -10.06
C GLY A 51 -9.18 -16.07 -8.95
N VAL A 52 -8.12 -15.47 -8.40
CA VAL A 52 -8.23 -14.41 -7.38
C VAL A 52 -8.79 -13.14 -8.03
N SER A 53 -9.81 -12.53 -7.42
CA SER A 53 -10.23 -11.15 -7.77
C SER A 53 -9.47 -10.17 -6.89
N ASP A 54 -8.64 -9.31 -7.47
CA ASP A 54 -7.82 -8.30 -6.76
C ASP A 54 -7.76 -6.99 -7.55
N ASN A 55 -8.92 -6.46 -7.92
CA ASN A 55 -9.03 -5.36 -8.89
C ASN A 55 -8.30 -4.07 -8.47
N GLY A 56 -8.22 -3.77 -7.16
CA GLY A 56 -7.45 -2.64 -6.65
C GLY A 56 -6.04 -2.98 -6.15
N GLY A 57 -5.57 -4.21 -6.33
CA GLY A 57 -4.17 -4.58 -6.15
C GLY A 57 -3.67 -4.70 -4.70
N SER A 58 -4.52 -5.03 -3.73
CA SER A 58 -4.08 -5.25 -2.34
C SER A 58 -3.00 -6.32 -2.26
N LEU A 59 -3.18 -7.41 -3.02
CA LEU A 59 -2.26 -8.54 -3.03
C LEU A 59 -1.18 -8.40 -4.12
N THR A 60 -1.63 -8.24 -5.37
CA THR A 60 -0.82 -8.25 -6.58
C THR A 60 0.13 -7.05 -6.67
N VAL A 61 -0.29 -5.86 -6.20
CA VAL A 61 0.51 -4.63 -6.24
C VAL A 61 1.15 -4.34 -4.88
N HIS A 62 0.34 -4.08 -3.87
CA HIS A 62 0.83 -3.51 -2.61
C HIS A 62 1.56 -4.52 -1.75
N THR A 63 0.97 -5.70 -1.53
CA THR A 63 1.63 -6.77 -0.78
C THR A 63 2.89 -7.23 -1.51
N PHE A 64 2.78 -7.55 -2.81
CA PHE A 64 3.92 -7.95 -3.62
C PHE A 64 5.05 -6.92 -3.59
N GLY A 65 4.79 -5.67 -3.98
CA GLY A 65 5.81 -4.62 -4.06
C GLY A 65 6.41 -4.30 -2.68
N ALA A 66 5.59 -4.28 -1.63
CA ALA A 66 6.11 -4.04 -0.28
C ALA A 66 7.14 -5.09 0.12
N TYR A 67 6.82 -6.38 -0.02
CA TYR A 67 7.73 -7.45 0.42
C TYR A 67 8.89 -7.68 -0.55
N PHE A 68 8.71 -7.39 -1.85
CA PHE A 68 9.82 -7.36 -2.80
C PHE A 68 10.84 -6.27 -2.42
N GLY A 69 10.38 -5.02 -2.24
CA GLY A 69 11.21 -3.90 -1.84
C GLY A 69 11.88 -4.06 -0.47
N LEU A 70 11.16 -4.55 0.55
CA LEU A 70 11.73 -4.79 1.88
C LEU A 70 12.79 -5.90 1.86
N THR A 71 12.59 -6.94 1.05
CA THR A 71 13.58 -8.00 0.84
C THR A 71 14.85 -7.42 0.22
N LEU A 72 14.71 -6.58 -0.80
CA LEU A 72 15.82 -5.90 -1.43
C LEU A 72 16.55 -4.93 -0.48
N SER A 73 15.81 -4.15 0.31
CA SER A 73 16.35 -3.29 1.37
C SER A 73 17.25 -4.07 2.32
N ARG A 74 16.84 -5.27 2.73
CA ARG A 74 17.65 -6.17 3.56
C ARG A 74 18.99 -6.53 2.89
N PHE A 75 18.96 -6.89 1.61
CA PHE A 75 20.15 -7.26 0.85
C PHE A 75 21.12 -6.09 0.68
N LEU A 76 20.60 -4.93 0.27
CA LEU A 76 21.39 -3.70 0.11
C LEU A 76 22.03 -3.26 1.42
N ARG A 77 21.27 -3.33 2.53
CA ARG A 77 21.78 -2.97 3.85
C ARG A 77 22.89 -3.91 4.32
N ARG A 78 22.74 -5.23 4.15
CA ARG A 78 23.81 -6.20 4.51
C ARG A 78 25.11 -5.93 3.75
N HIS A 79 25.01 -5.71 2.45
CA HIS A 79 26.17 -5.40 1.62
C HIS A 79 26.83 -4.05 1.96
N ARG A 80 26.08 -3.09 2.53
CA ARG A 80 26.62 -1.81 3.03
C ARG A 80 27.18 -1.91 4.45
N ALA A 81 26.59 -2.74 5.31
CA ALA A 81 27.11 -2.99 6.66
C ALA A 81 28.55 -3.54 6.61
N ASP A 82 28.89 -4.30 5.57
CA ASP A 82 30.25 -4.79 5.30
C ASP A 82 31.21 -3.70 4.77
N LYS A 83 30.73 -2.49 4.40
CA LYS A 83 31.50 -1.42 3.72
C LYS A 83 31.65 -0.11 4.50
N ARG A 84 31.46 -0.12 5.82
CA ARG A 84 31.87 0.90 6.84
C ARG A 84 30.80 1.89 7.34
N GLU A 85 31.05 2.32 8.59
CA GLU A 85 30.40 3.35 9.40
C GLU A 85 30.08 4.67 8.68
N GLN A 86 29.01 5.34 9.15
CA GLN A 86 28.62 6.74 8.89
C GLN A 86 28.16 7.13 7.49
N ARG A 87 26.82 7.21 7.32
CA ARG A 87 26.08 8.46 7.06
C ARG A 87 24.60 8.12 6.88
N GLN A 88 23.79 8.39 7.89
CA GLN A 88 22.38 8.70 7.67
C GLN A 88 22.34 10.14 7.16
N ASP A 89 22.46 10.32 5.84
CA ASP A 89 22.06 11.58 5.22
C ASP A 89 20.53 11.53 5.13
N THR A 90 19.87 12.14 6.10
CA THR A 90 18.45 12.47 6.01
C THR A 90 18.32 13.68 5.10
N GLY A 91 18.45 13.43 3.79
CA GLY A 91 18.03 14.41 2.79
C GLY A 91 16.51 14.48 2.84
N ASP A 92 15.97 15.40 3.64
CA ASP A 92 14.53 15.68 3.65
C ASP A 92 14.12 16.09 2.23
N SER A 93 13.30 15.27 1.59
CA SER A 93 12.60 15.70 0.38
C SER A 93 11.71 16.88 0.78
N PRO A 94 11.62 17.96 -0.03
CA PRO A 94 10.81 19.10 0.36
C PRO A 94 9.36 18.66 0.54
N ASP A 95 8.84 18.79 1.77
CA ASP A 95 7.53 18.28 2.22
C ASP A 95 6.38 18.66 1.28
N ILE A 96 6.51 19.79 0.57
CA ILE A 96 5.52 20.30 -0.40
C ILE A 96 5.37 19.38 -1.62
N LEU A 97 6.47 18.89 -2.21
CA LEU A 97 6.36 18.05 -3.41
C LEU A 97 5.75 16.68 -3.05
N THR A 98 6.12 16.14 -1.90
CA THR A 98 5.52 14.91 -1.35
C THR A 98 4.03 15.11 -1.05
N ALA A 99 3.65 16.29 -0.54
CA ALA A 99 2.25 16.63 -0.30
C ALA A 99 1.44 16.71 -1.61
N VAL A 100 1.98 17.34 -2.66
CA VAL A 100 1.34 17.39 -3.99
C VAL A 100 1.15 15.97 -4.54
N GLY A 101 2.19 15.13 -4.48
CA GLY A 101 2.09 13.73 -4.90
C GLY A 101 1.01 12.96 -4.12
N THR A 102 0.93 13.18 -2.81
CA THR A 102 -0.10 12.58 -1.95
C THR A 102 -1.50 13.03 -2.33
N VAL A 103 -1.72 14.32 -2.59
CA VAL A 103 -3.03 14.84 -3.02
C VAL A 103 -3.43 14.27 -4.38
N CYS A 104 -2.49 14.18 -5.33
CA CYS A 104 -2.75 13.53 -6.62
C CYS A 104 -3.12 12.06 -6.44
N LEU A 105 -2.36 11.30 -5.66
CA LEU A 105 -2.71 9.91 -5.32
C LEU A 105 -4.11 9.86 -4.69
N TRP A 106 -4.41 10.75 -3.75
CA TRP A 106 -5.68 10.74 -3.03
C TRP A 106 -6.89 10.97 -3.93
N ILE A 107 -6.79 11.94 -4.84
CA ILE A 107 -7.86 12.30 -5.78
C ILE A 107 -8.05 11.22 -6.86
N PHE A 108 -6.96 10.63 -7.37
CA PHE A 108 -7.03 9.72 -8.51
C PHE A 108 -7.15 8.24 -8.14
N TRP A 109 -6.92 7.85 -6.88
CA TRP A 109 -7.00 6.44 -6.45
C TRP A 109 -8.35 5.77 -6.73
N PRO A 110 -9.51 6.38 -6.41
CA PRO A 110 -10.79 5.73 -6.67
C PRO A 110 -11.00 5.43 -8.17
N GLY A 111 -10.54 6.33 -9.04
CA GLY A 111 -10.56 6.13 -10.49
C GLY A 111 -9.61 5.03 -10.97
N PHE A 112 -8.43 4.90 -10.34
CA PHE A 112 -7.48 3.82 -10.61
C PHE A 112 -8.07 2.43 -10.32
N VAL A 113 -8.76 2.28 -9.19
CA VAL A 113 -9.43 1.02 -8.81
C VAL A 113 -10.65 0.74 -9.69
N SER A 114 -11.44 1.77 -10.00
CA SER A 114 -12.62 1.65 -10.87
C SER A 114 -12.25 1.24 -12.30
N ALA A 115 -11.12 1.73 -12.82
CA ALA A 115 -10.64 1.38 -14.16
C ALA A 115 -10.24 -0.11 -14.32
N ALA A 116 -9.90 -0.78 -13.23
CA ALA A 116 -9.57 -2.21 -13.23
C ALA A 116 -10.80 -3.12 -13.05
N ALA A 117 -11.95 -2.58 -12.63
CA ALA A 117 -13.19 -3.32 -12.52
C ALA A 117 -13.89 -3.47 -13.89
N VAL A 118 -14.62 -4.58 -14.09
CA VAL A 118 -15.27 -5.01 -15.36
C VAL A 118 -16.80 -4.73 -15.33
N PRO A 119 -17.49 -4.40 -16.44
CA PRO A 119 -17.99 -3.07 -16.80
C PRO A 119 -19.46 -2.72 -16.43
N ALA A 120 -19.73 -1.42 -16.46
CA ALA A 120 -21.00 -0.68 -16.67
C ALA A 120 -22.35 -1.35 -16.31
N GLY A 121 -22.97 -0.86 -15.24
CA GLY A 121 -24.36 -1.18 -14.84
C GLY A 121 -24.53 -1.58 -13.37
N VAL A 122 -23.42 -1.69 -12.64
CA VAL A 122 -23.36 -2.01 -11.21
C VAL A 122 -23.01 -0.76 -10.42
N GLU A 123 -23.52 -0.60 -9.19
CA GLU A 123 -23.07 0.46 -8.30
C GLU A 123 -21.54 0.46 -8.17
N PRO A 124 -20.88 1.65 -8.18
CA PRO A 124 -19.43 1.76 -8.18
C PRO A 124 -18.87 1.52 -6.77
N TRP A 125 -19.17 0.36 -6.17
CA TRP A 125 -18.76 0.00 -4.81
C TRP A 125 -17.25 0.10 -4.63
N ALA A 126 -16.46 -0.32 -5.61
CA ALA A 126 -15.01 -0.20 -5.57
C ALA A 126 -14.54 1.25 -5.42
N GLU A 127 -15.12 2.18 -6.20
CA GLU A 127 -14.79 3.60 -6.15
C GLU A 127 -15.26 4.26 -4.84
N LEU A 128 -16.53 4.04 -4.49
CA LEU A 128 -17.15 4.59 -3.27
C LEU A 128 -16.43 4.09 -2.02
N ASN A 129 -16.17 2.78 -1.93
CA ASN A 129 -15.56 2.20 -0.76
C ASN A 129 -14.09 2.63 -0.62
N THR A 130 -13.36 2.73 -1.72
CA THR A 130 -12.00 3.28 -1.72
C THR A 130 -12.01 4.71 -1.18
N TYR A 131 -12.90 5.57 -1.67
CA TYR A 131 -13.02 6.94 -1.19
C TYR A 131 -13.34 7.02 0.31
N LEU A 132 -14.36 6.28 0.78
CA LEU A 132 -14.76 6.27 2.18
C LEU A 132 -13.65 5.74 3.10
N ALA A 133 -12.96 4.68 2.69
CA ALA A 133 -11.86 4.13 3.47
C ALA A 133 -10.67 5.10 3.56
N MET A 134 -10.34 5.80 2.47
CA MET A 134 -9.29 6.82 2.46
C MET A 134 -9.64 8.02 3.35
N ALA A 135 -10.89 8.46 3.33
CA ALA A 135 -11.38 9.53 4.21
C ALA A 135 -11.29 9.11 5.69
N ALA A 136 -11.76 7.91 6.02
CA ALA A 136 -11.71 7.36 7.38
C ALA A 136 -10.26 7.13 7.85
N SER A 137 -9.38 6.66 6.98
CA SER A 137 -7.96 6.43 7.25
C SER A 137 -7.21 7.74 7.54
N THR A 138 -7.51 8.79 6.75
CA THR A 138 -7.02 10.15 7.01
C THR A 138 -7.51 10.66 8.38
N LEU A 139 -8.80 10.53 8.66
CA LEU A 139 -9.40 10.97 9.92
C LEU A 139 -8.79 10.26 11.13
N ALA A 140 -8.54 8.96 11.03
CA ALA A 140 -7.90 8.17 12.09
C ALA A 140 -6.57 8.78 12.53
N THR A 141 -5.80 9.32 11.59
CA THR A 141 -4.51 9.96 11.88
C THR A 141 -4.67 11.27 12.62
N PHE A 142 -5.60 12.12 12.19
CA PHE A 142 -5.87 13.37 12.90
C PHE A 142 -6.40 13.15 14.32
N VAL A 143 -7.17 12.07 14.54
CA VAL A 143 -7.73 11.75 15.87
C VAL A 143 -6.70 11.08 16.77
N VAL A 144 -5.96 10.09 16.26
CA VAL A 144 -5.12 9.20 17.10
C VAL A 144 -3.69 9.71 17.23
N SER A 145 -3.13 10.38 16.24
CA SER A 145 -1.75 10.88 16.33
C SER A 145 -1.51 11.81 17.53
N PRO A 146 -2.40 12.78 17.85
CA PRO A 146 -2.27 13.60 19.06
C PRO A 146 -2.29 12.83 20.37
N LEU A 147 -2.96 11.66 20.41
CA LEU A 147 -3.04 10.82 21.61
C LEU A 147 -1.79 9.99 21.81
N LEU A 148 -1.06 9.71 20.73
CA LEU A 148 0.16 8.91 20.75
C LEU A 148 1.41 9.77 20.95
N ARG A 149 1.40 11.05 20.59
CA ARG A 149 2.60 11.91 20.60
C ARG A 149 2.53 13.01 21.63
N GLU A 150 3.68 13.32 22.24
CA GLU A 150 3.80 14.42 23.20
C GLU A 150 3.59 15.80 22.56
N GLU A 151 3.87 15.97 21.26
CA GLU A 151 3.70 17.25 20.57
C GLU A 151 2.23 17.58 20.23
N GLY A 152 1.29 16.65 20.45
CA GLY A 152 -0.15 16.88 20.33
C GLY A 152 -0.67 17.18 18.90
N THR A 153 0.15 17.07 17.86
CA THR A 153 -0.24 17.31 16.45
C THR A 153 0.31 16.24 15.51
N PRO A 154 -0.43 15.85 14.44
CA PRO A 154 0.07 14.90 13.44
C PRO A 154 1.18 15.53 12.58
N SER A 155 2.23 14.77 12.28
CA SER A 155 3.23 15.21 11.29
C SER A 155 2.72 15.02 9.87
N MET A 156 3.21 15.84 8.93
CA MET A 156 2.78 15.75 7.53
C MET A 156 3.07 14.37 6.92
N SER A 157 4.22 13.76 7.25
CA SER A 157 4.57 12.40 6.82
C SER A 157 3.56 11.34 7.29
N GLN A 158 3.05 11.45 8.52
CA GLN A 158 2.04 10.52 9.04
C GLN A 158 0.71 10.68 8.31
N VAL A 159 0.31 11.92 8.01
CA VAL A 159 -0.89 12.19 7.21
C VAL A 159 -0.72 11.59 5.83
N GLN A 160 0.42 11.82 5.16
CA GLN A 160 0.69 11.28 3.82
C GLN A 160 0.60 9.74 3.79
N ASP A 161 1.30 9.08 4.71
CA ASP A 161 1.32 7.62 4.82
C ASP A 161 -0.07 7.03 5.12
N ALA A 162 -0.83 7.64 6.02
CA ALA A 162 -2.13 7.13 6.41
C ALA A 162 -3.24 7.44 5.42
N THR A 163 -3.17 8.54 4.67
CA THR A 163 -4.22 8.89 3.69
C THR A 163 -4.40 7.84 2.59
N VAL A 164 -3.36 7.05 2.32
CA VAL A 164 -3.36 6.00 1.29
C VAL A 164 -3.57 4.59 1.84
N ALA A 165 -3.32 4.34 3.13
CA ALA A 165 -3.44 3.01 3.73
C ALA A 165 -4.86 2.41 3.62
N GLY A 166 -5.90 3.24 3.76
CA GLY A 166 -7.29 2.82 3.54
C GLY A 166 -7.57 2.36 2.11
N ALA A 167 -6.95 3.02 1.11
CA ALA A 167 -7.06 2.63 -0.29
C ALA A 167 -6.43 1.25 -0.53
N VAL A 168 -5.21 1.06 0.01
CA VAL A 168 -4.49 -0.21 -0.07
C VAL A 168 -5.31 -1.36 0.54
N ALA A 169 -5.97 -1.12 1.68
CA ALA A 169 -6.82 -2.13 2.32
C ALA A 169 -8.10 -2.43 1.53
N MET A 170 -8.63 -1.46 0.78
CA MET A 170 -9.82 -1.64 -0.07
C MET A 170 -9.50 -2.17 -1.47
N GLY A 171 -8.23 -2.40 -1.82
CA GLY A 171 -7.87 -2.86 -3.16
C GLY A 171 -8.61 -4.13 -3.60
N MET A 172 -8.54 -5.19 -2.79
CA MET A 172 -9.28 -6.43 -3.02
C MET A 172 -10.73 -6.34 -2.50
N ALA A 173 -10.90 -5.83 -1.27
CA ALA A 173 -12.19 -5.87 -0.58
C ALA A 173 -13.22 -4.85 -1.08
N GLY A 174 -12.78 -3.79 -1.76
CA GLY A 174 -13.59 -2.61 -2.04
C GLY A 174 -14.78 -2.86 -2.96
N GLU A 175 -14.64 -3.75 -3.93
CA GLU A 175 -15.77 -4.13 -4.79
C GLU A 175 -16.78 -5.05 -4.10
N MET A 176 -16.30 -5.85 -3.13
CA MET A 176 -17.09 -6.88 -2.48
C MET A 176 -17.82 -6.33 -1.24
N LEU A 177 -17.31 -5.29 -0.60
CA LEU A 177 -17.87 -4.82 0.67
C LEU A 177 -19.14 -3.98 0.47
N LEU A 178 -20.31 -4.61 0.49
CA LEU A 178 -21.61 -3.96 0.30
C LEU A 178 -22.14 -3.20 1.53
N ALA A 179 -21.25 -2.71 2.40
CA ALA A 179 -21.58 -2.07 3.67
C ALA A 179 -20.70 -0.82 3.91
N PRO A 180 -21.17 0.40 3.54
CA PRO A 180 -20.42 1.64 3.71
C PRO A 180 -19.87 1.87 5.13
N PHE A 181 -20.64 1.49 6.15
CA PHE A 181 -20.18 1.59 7.53
C PHE A 181 -19.01 0.64 7.83
N GLY A 182 -19.05 -0.58 7.29
CA GLY A 182 -17.94 -1.54 7.39
C GLY A 182 -16.68 -0.98 6.73
N THR A 183 -16.82 -0.31 5.58
CA THR A 183 -15.74 0.38 4.89
C THR A 183 -15.13 1.49 5.74
N LEU A 184 -15.94 2.33 6.36
CA LEU A 184 -15.46 3.41 7.25
C LEU A 184 -14.67 2.84 8.44
N VAL A 185 -15.16 1.76 9.06
CA VAL A 185 -14.45 1.09 10.16
C VAL A 185 -13.13 0.50 9.68
N ALA A 186 -13.14 -0.25 8.58
CA ALA A 186 -11.94 -0.85 8.01
C ALA A 186 -10.89 0.20 7.61
N GLY A 187 -11.32 1.29 6.96
CA GLY A 187 -10.46 2.42 6.60
C GLY A 187 -9.88 3.12 7.82
N PHE A 188 -10.69 3.38 8.85
CA PHE A 188 -10.20 3.97 10.11
C PHE A 188 -9.12 3.09 10.75
N LEU A 189 -9.36 1.78 10.84
CA LEU A 189 -8.39 0.82 11.39
C LEU A 189 -7.12 0.76 10.53
N ALA A 190 -7.25 0.79 9.21
CA ALA A 190 -6.12 0.82 8.29
C ALA A 190 -5.24 2.06 8.50
N GLY A 191 -5.85 3.23 8.75
CA GLY A 191 -5.13 4.47 9.05
C GLY A 191 -4.31 4.45 10.34
N LEU A 192 -4.62 3.55 11.27
CA LEU A 192 -3.80 3.35 12.48
C LEU A 192 -2.50 2.59 12.19
N ILE A 193 -2.45 1.81 11.12
CA ILE A 193 -1.34 0.89 10.84
C ILE A 193 -0.05 1.65 10.55
N PRO A 194 0.00 2.70 9.69
CA PRO A 194 1.24 3.43 9.46
C PRO A 194 1.77 4.13 10.72
N LEU A 195 0.87 4.64 11.57
CA LEU A 195 1.22 5.28 12.85
C LEU A 195 1.88 4.28 13.80
N LEU A 196 1.27 3.11 13.97
CA LEU A 196 1.80 2.06 14.83
C LEU A 196 3.05 1.41 14.24
N SER A 197 3.10 1.22 12.93
CA SER A 197 4.22 0.61 12.22
C SER A 197 5.47 1.47 12.31
N SER A 198 5.38 2.76 11.99
CA SER A 198 6.51 3.69 12.08
C SER A 198 7.06 3.79 13.51
N ARG A 199 6.19 3.76 14.53
CA ARG A 199 6.60 3.84 15.93
C ARG A 199 7.18 2.54 16.48
N PHE A 200 6.54 1.41 16.21
CA PHE A 200 6.84 0.14 16.91
C PHE A 200 7.48 -0.92 16.00
N LEU A 201 7.06 -1.03 14.75
CA LEU A 201 7.56 -2.06 13.83
C LEU A 201 8.86 -1.64 13.13
N ALA A 202 8.98 -0.39 12.69
CA ALA A 202 10.16 0.09 11.99
C ALA A 202 11.46 -0.10 12.80
N PRO A 203 11.51 0.16 14.13
CA PRO A 203 12.69 -0.17 14.95
C PRO A 203 13.00 -1.67 14.97
N ILE A 204 11.98 -2.53 15.01
CA ILE A 204 12.14 -3.99 15.02
C ILE A 204 12.68 -4.49 13.67
N LEU A 205 12.09 -4.03 12.56
CA LEU A 205 12.57 -4.31 11.21
C LEU A 205 14.04 -3.90 11.07
N CYS A 206 14.38 -2.72 11.59
CA CYS A 206 15.73 -2.20 11.52
C CYS A 206 16.72 -2.98 12.39
N GLN A 207 16.43 -3.20 13.67
CA GLN A 207 17.40 -3.77 14.61
C GLN A 207 17.48 -5.30 14.52
N LYS A 208 16.35 -5.99 14.38
CA LYS A 208 16.30 -7.46 14.42
C LYS A 208 16.37 -8.10 13.04
N LEU A 209 15.79 -7.45 12.02
CA LEU A 209 15.73 -8.01 10.66
C LEU A 209 16.72 -7.35 9.70
N SER A 210 17.48 -6.34 10.13
CA SER A 210 18.40 -5.62 9.24
C SER A 210 17.70 -5.07 7.98
N ILE A 211 16.43 -4.67 8.09
CA ILE A 211 15.64 -4.07 7.01
C ILE A 211 15.55 -2.56 7.29
N GLN A 212 15.96 -1.72 6.34
CA GLN A 212 15.77 -0.28 6.43
C GLN A 212 14.55 0.10 5.59
N ASP A 213 13.42 0.32 6.24
CA ASP A 213 12.19 0.74 5.57
C ASP A 213 12.17 2.27 5.45
N ALA A 214 12.60 2.80 4.30
CA ALA A 214 12.85 4.22 4.12
C ALA A 214 11.57 5.10 4.13
N ARG A 215 10.43 4.55 3.70
CA ARG A 215 9.16 5.29 3.56
C ARG A 215 7.98 4.57 4.21
N SER A 216 8.24 3.80 5.28
CA SER A 216 7.20 3.05 6.01
C SER A 216 6.38 2.13 5.11
N ILE A 217 7.00 1.55 4.07
CA ILE A 217 6.35 0.69 3.07
C ILE A 217 5.69 -0.52 3.73
N HIS A 218 6.29 -1.06 4.79
CA HIS A 218 5.66 -2.14 5.53
C HIS A 218 4.34 -1.70 6.18
N GLY A 219 4.30 -0.50 6.76
CA GLY A 219 3.12 0.04 7.43
C GLY A 219 2.03 0.57 6.50
N VAL A 220 2.42 1.07 5.33
CA VAL A 220 1.51 1.72 4.37
C VAL A 220 0.98 0.74 3.32
N HIS A 221 1.84 -0.14 2.81
CA HIS A 221 1.50 -1.05 1.72
C HIS A 221 1.46 -2.51 2.18
N GLY A 222 2.47 -2.97 2.91
CA GLY A 222 2.61 -4.37 3.28
C GLY A 222 1.49 -4.90 4.19
N VAL A 223 1.36 -4.33 5.39
CA VAL A 223 0.34 -4.76 6.37
C VAL A 223 -1.08 -4.42 5.89
N PRO A 224 -1.39 -3.19 5.42
CA PRO A 224 -2.71 -2.90 4.88
C PRO A 224 -3.09 -3.78 3.67
N GLY A 225 -2.13 -4.11 2.80
CA GLY A 225 -2.36 -4.99 1.65
C GLY A 225 -2.71 -6.42 2.07
N ILE A 226 -2.01 -6.97 3.07
CA ILE A 226 -2.36 -8.29 3.63
C ILE A 226 -3.76 -8.25 4.24
N LEU A 227 -4.09 -7.24 5.03
CA LEU A 227 -5.42 -7.14 5.66
C LEU A 227 -6.53 -6.98 4.63
N GLY A 228 -6.31 -6.17 3.59
CA GLY A 228 -7.24 -6.04 2.47
C GLY A 228 -7.46 -7.36 1.73
N THR A 229 -6.39 -8.12 1.53
CA THR A 229 -6.44 -9.46 0.93
C THR A 229 -7.25 -10.43 1.79
N LEU A 230 -7.01 -10.45 3.11
CA LEU A 230 -7.74 -11.31 4.04
C LEU A 230 -9.23 -10.93 4.09
N LEU A 231 -9.54 -9.64 4.09
CA LEU A 231 -10.92 -9.16 4.07
C LEU A 231 -11.62 -9.53 2.75
N GLY A 232 -10.98 -9.33 1.60
CA GLY A 232 -11.52 -9.73 0.30
C GLY A 232 -11.74 -11.24 0.21
N THR A 233 -10.79 -12.04 0.71
CA THR A 233 -10.94 -13.51 0.78
C THR A 233 -12.13 -13.92 1.65
N LEU A 234 -12.30 -13.27 2.81
CA LEU A 234 -13.43 -13.52 3.70
C LEU A 234 -14.76 -13.14 3.03
N LEU A 235 -14.83 -11.98 2.37
CA LEU A 235 -16.03 -11.52 1.66
C LEU A 235 -16.38 -12.47 0.51
N THR A 236 -15.37 -12.95 -0.23
CA THR A 236 -15.54 -13.97 -1.27
C THR A 236 -16.13 -15.26 -0.69
N ALA A 237 -15.59 -15.74 0.44
CA ALA A 237 -16.05 -16.96 1.09
C ALA A 237 -17.46 -16.85 1.69
N LEU A 238 -17.88 -15.63 2.04
CA LEU A 238 -19.21 -15.33 2.58
C LEU A 238 -20.21 -14.89 1.50
N ALA A 239 -19.81 -14.84 0.23
CA ALA A 239 -20.69 -14.40 -0.85
C ALA A 239 -21.87 -15.37 -1.01
N THR A 240 -23.09 -14.81 -1.02
CA THR A 240 -24.33 -15.54 -1.26
C THR A 240 -25.06 -14.96 -2.47
N ALA A 241 -25.83 -15.80 -3.17
CA ALA A 241 -26.64 -15.37 -4.31
C ALA A 241 -27.64 -14.26 -3.93
N ASP A 242 -28.15 -14.25 -2.69
CA ASP A 242 -29.05 -13.19 -2.20
C ASP A 242 -28.34 -11.83 -2.02
N ALA A 243 -27.04 -11.84 -1.68
CA ALA A 243 -26.27 -10.63 -1.43
C ALA A 243 -25.63 -10.05 -2.69
N TYR A 244 -25.22 -10.91 -3.63
CA TYR A 244 -24.47 -10.49 -4.83
C TYR A 244 -25.21 -10.77 -6.15
N GLY A 245 -26.30 -11.56 -6.15
CA GLY A 245 -26.98 -12.00 -7.37
C GLY A 245 -26.18 -13.08 -8.12
N ASP A 246 -26.30 -13.11 -9.45
CA ASP A 246 -25.46 -13.94 -10.34
C ASP A 246 -24.06 -13.33 -10.57
N ARG A 247 -23.59 -12.45 -9.67
CA ARG A 247 -22.31 -11.72 -9.79
C ARG A 247 -21.18 -12.43 -9.07
#